data_AF-A0A350FY76-F1
#
_entry.id   AF-A0A350FY76-F1
#
_cell.length_a   1.000
_cell.length_b   1.000
_cell.length_c   1.000
_cell.angle_alpha   90.00
_cell.angle_beta   90.00
_cell.angle_gamma   90.00
#
_symmetry.space_group_name_H-M   'P 1'
#
loop_
_entity.id
_entity.type
_entity.pdbx_description
1 polymer ?
#
loop_
_entity_poly.entity_id
_entity_poly.type
_entity_poly.pdbx_seq_one_letter_code
_entity_poly.pdbx_strand_id
1 'polypeptide(L)'
;MAFSRENANAESEFESATKHYLLKYEKLTPIVYTSVRENGVQLTIRYLCHPHARRGSSEYFWEEILTAFSENPLIHFAYPTQRFISNPITQPGQDQP
;
A
#
# COMPACT_ATOMS: atom_id res chain seq x y z
N MET A 1 2.94 -6.36 20.04
CA MET A 1 3.94 -7.40 20.40
C MET A 1 3.55 -8.83 20.00
N ALA A 2 2.26 -9.17 19.79
CA ALA A 2 1.86 -10.54 19.42
C ALA A 2 2.32 -10.97 18.01
N PHE A 3 2.37 -10.04 17.06
CA PHE A 3 2.62 -10.33 15.64
C PHE A 3 4.06 -10.80 15.32
N SER A 4 5.07 -10.37 16.11
CA SER A 4 6.47 -10.76 15.88
C SER A 4 6.79 -12.21 16.29
N ARG A 5 6.05 -12.79 17.24
CA ARG A 5 6.28 -14.19 17.68
C ARG A 5 5.75 -15.22 16.68
N GLU A 6 4.69 -14.90 15.96
CA GLU A 6 4.05 -15.83 15.01
C GLU A 6 4.82 -15.93 13.69
N ASN A 7 5.41 -14.83 13.22
CA ASN A 7 6.24 -14.83 12.00
C ASN A 7 7.55 -15.61 12.15
N ALA A 8 8.13 -15.68 13.36
CA ALA A 8 9.32 -16.49 13.62
C ALA A 8 9.05 -18.00 13.41
N ASN A 9 7.83 -18.46 13.71
CA ASN A 9 7.41 -19.82 13.42
C ASN A 9 7.21 -20.05 11.91
N ALA A 10 6.67 -19.04 11.19
CA ALA A 10 6.49 -19.12 9.75
C ALA A 10 7.83 -19.21 8.98
N GLU A 11 8.86 -18.49 9.42
CA GLU A 11 10.22 -18.63 8.85
C GLU A 11 10.80 -20.03 9.11
N SER A 12 10.66 -20.55 10.33
CA SER A 12 11.15 -21.88 10.71
C SER A 12 10.43 -23.01 9.96
N GLU A 13 9.10 -22.93 9.86
CA GLU A 13 8.29 -23.89 9.10
C GLU A 13 8.64 -23.82 7.60
N PHE A 14 8.84 -22.61 7.06
CA PHE A 14 9.30 -22.40 5.69
C PHE A 14 10.70 -22.98 5.45
N GLU A 15 11.64 -22.83 6.38
CA GLU A 15 12.98 -23.39 6.28
C GLU A 15 12.94 -24.93 6.23
N SER A 16 12.07 -25.55 7.04
CA SER A 16 11.86 -27.00 6.99
C SER A 16 11.21 -27.47 5.69
N ALA A 17 10.22 -26.73 5.17
CA ALA A 17 9.55 -27.03 3.90
C ALA A 17 10.50 -26.85 2.70
N THR A 18 11.39 -25.88 2.73
CA THR A 18 12.40 -25.60 1.68
C THR A 18 13.43 -26.73 1.54
N LYS A 19 13.65 -27.52 2.60
CA LYS A 19 14.51 -28.71 2.54
C LYS A 19 13.86 -29.87 1.76
N HIS A 20 12.52 -29.94 1.77
CA HIS A 20 11.76 -31.00 1.11
C HIS A 20 11.19 -30.59 -0.25
N TYR A 21 10.93 -29.30 -0.45
CA TYR A 21 10.45 -28.70 -1.68
C TYR A 21 11.50 -27.67 -2.14
N LEU A 22 11.96 -27.72 -3.40
CA LEU A 22 12.96 -26.81 -4.01
C LEU A 22 12.49 -25.32 -4.09
N LEU A 23 11.87 -24.78 -3.05
CA LEU A 23 11.35 -23.43 -2.98
C LEU A 23 12.47 -22.46 -2.60
N LYS A 24 13.26 -22.04 -3.58
CA LYS A 24 14.35 -21.08 -3.38
C LYS A 24 13.80 -19.66 -3.29
N TYR A 25 13.53 -19.17 -2.07
CA TYR A 25 13.29 -17.74 -1.82
C TYR A 25 14.47 -17.14 -1.06
N GLU A 26 15.21 -16.24 -1.70
CA GLU A 26 16.50 -15.73 -1.20
C GLU A 26 16.37 -14.63 -0.13
N LYS A 27 15.20 -13.97 -0.01
CA LYS A 27 14.98 -12.88 0.96
C LYS A 27 13.56 -12.94 1.54
N LEU A 28 13.47 -13.28 2.83
CA LEU A 28 12.23 -13.30 3.62
C LEU A 28 11.92 -11.94 4.27
N THR A 29 12.82 -10.96 4.09
CA THR A 29 12.70 -9.62 4.66
C THR A 29 11.47 -8.89 4.13
N PRO A 30 10.59 -8.38 5.00
CA PRO A 30 9.49 -7.51 4.59
C PRO A 30 10.01 -6.28 3.83
N ILE A 31 9.31 -5.87 2.78
CA ILE A 31 9.67 -4.72 1.94
C ILE A 31 8.42 -3.95 1.48
N VAL A 32 8.56 -2.63 1.37
CA VAL A 32 7.53 -1.75 0.80
C VAL A 32 7.98 -1.27 -0.57
N TYR A 33 7.20 -1.60 -1.60
CA TYR A 33 7.38 -1.05 -2.94
C TYR A 33 6.59 0.23 -3.08
N THR A 34 7.17 1.22 -3.74
CA THR A 34 6.53 2.50 -4.02
C THR A 34 6.39 2.68 -5.52
N SER A 35 5.21 3.09 -5.99
CA SER A 35 4.97 3.39 -7.40
C SER A 35 4.04 4.58 -7.55
N VAL A 36 4.21 5.35 -8.63
CA VAL A 36 3.32 6.48 -8.95
C VAL A 36 2.11 5.96 -9.75
N ARG A 37 0.93 6.49 -9.43
CA ARG A 37 -0.35 6.29 -10.12
C ARG A 37 -0.94 7.65 -10.50
N GLU A 38 -1.96 7.63 -11.34
CA GLU A 38 -2.62 8.84 -11.86
C GLU A 38 -3.02 9.83 -10.76
N ASN A 39 -3.55 9.33 -9.64
CA ASN A 39 -4.10 10.15 -8.56
C ASN A 39 -3.24 10.19 -7.29
N GLY A 40 -2.05 9.57 -7.29
CA GLY A 40 -1.20 9.56 -6.09
C GLY A 40 -0.11 8.50 -6.08
N VAL A 41 0.44 8.26 -4.89
CA VAL A 41 1.50 7.28 -4.65
C VAL A 41 0.89 5.98 -4.11
N GLN A 42 1.17 4.86 -4.77
CA GLN A 42 0.78 3.53 -4.32
C GLN A 42 1.94 2.88 -3.56
N LEU A 43 1.68 2.52 -2.30
CA LEU A 43 2.55 1.70 -1.48
C LEU A 43 2.08 0.25 -1.51
N THR A 44 2.99 -0.71 -1.66
CA THR A 44 2.67 -2.14 -1.71
C THR A 44 3.60 -2.90 -0.78
N ILE A 45 3.03 -3.50 0.27
CA ILE A 45 3.77 -4.22 1.30
C ILE A 45 3.87 -5.69 0.89
N ARG A 46 5.09 -6.22 0.90
CA ARG A 46 5.36 -7.66 0.76
C ARG A 46 6.01 -8.16 2.04
N TYR A 47 5.41 -9.19 2.64
CA TYR A 47 5.88 -9.81 3.88
C TYR A 47 5.58 -11.32 3.87
N LEU A 48 6.28 -12.08 4.72
CA LEU A 48 5.99 -13.48 4.98
C LEU A 48 5.00 -13.60 6.14
N CYS A 49 4.02 -14.49 6.01
CA CYS A 49 3.11 -14.85 7.10
C CYS A 49 2.71 -16.32 7.00
N HIS A 50 2.27 -16.89 8.12
CA HIS A 50 1.67 -18.22 8.12
C HIS A 50 0.40 -18.23 7.23
N PRO A 51 0.18 -19.25 6.38
CA PRO A 51 -0.99 -19.35 5.51
C PRO A 51 -2.35 -19.06 6.15
N HIS A 52 -2.59 -19.55 7.37
CA HIS A 52 -3.86 -19.36 8.08
C HIS A 52 -4.02 -17.94 8.66
N ALA A 53 -2.91 -17.22 8.87
CA ALA A 53 -2.89 -15.86 9.40
C ALA A 53 -2.92 -14.77 8.32
N ARG A 54 -3.03 -15.11 7.03
CA ARG A 54 -2.94 -14.14 5.93
C ARG A 54 -3.97 -13.00 6.04
N ARG A 55 -5.21 -13.31 6.42
CA ARG A 55 -6.27 -12.29 6.56
C ARG A 55 -6.06 -11.43 7.80
N GLY A 56 -5.84 -12.05 8.96
CA GLY A 56 -5.61 -11.31 10.22
C GLY A 56 -4.36 -10.45 10.19
N SER A 57 -3.29 -10.92 9.55
CA SER A 57 -2.09 -10.10 9.33
C SER A 57 -2.34 -8.89 8.42
N SER A 58 -3.08 -9.08 7.34
CA SER A 58 -3.43 -7.98 6.43
C SER A 58 -4.31 -6.94 7.14
N GLU A 59 -5.27 -7.40 7.95
CA GLU A 59 -6.14 -6.55 8.76
C GLU A 59 -5.34 -5.74 9.79
N TYR A 60 -4.44 -6.39 10.53
CA TYR A 60 -3.56 -5.71 11.47
C TYR A 60 -2.74 -4.59 10.79
N PHE A 61 -2.15 -4.86 9.63
CA PHE A 61 -1.44 -3.81 8.89
C PHE A 61 -2.37 -2.66 8.47
N TRP A 62 -3.59 -2.96 8.02
CA TRP A 62 -4.55 -1.92 7.65
C TRP A 62 -4.95 -1.04 8.83
N GLU A 63 -5.28 -1.62 9.99
CA GLU A 63 -5.67 -0.87 11.18
C GLU A 63 -4.55 0.08 11.64
N GLU A 64 -3.32 -0.41 11.71
CA GLU A 64 -2.16 0.40 12.11
C GLU A 64 -1.86 1.52 11.10
N ILE A 65 -1.96 1.23 9.80
CA ILE A 65 -1.76 2.23 8.73
C ILE A 65 -2.84 3.31 8.81
N LEU A 66 -4.12 2.92 8.95
CA LEU A 66 -5.22 3.89 9.05
C LEU A 66 -5.09 4.75 10.30
N THR A 67 -4.69 4.16 11.43
CA THR A 67 -4.44 4.88 12.69
C THR A 67 -3.31 5.89 12.49
N ALA A 68 -2.16 5.48 11.95
CA ALA A 68 -1.05 6.37 11.67
C ALA A 68 -1.40 7.50 10.68
N PHE A 69 -2.22 7.22 9.66
CA PHE A 69 -2.68 8.25 8.72
C PHE A 69 -3.62 9.25 9.39
N SER A 70 -4.46 8.79 10.34
CA SER A 70 -5.37 9.68 11.08
C SER A 70 -4.63 10.69 11.97
N GLU A 71 -3.45 10.34 12.46
CA GLU A 71 -2.58 11.22 13.26
C GLU A 71 -1.88 12.29 12.42
N ASN A 72 -1.82 12.13 11.09
CA ASN A 72 -1.06 12.97 10.18
C ASN A 72 -1.99 13.75 9.23
N PRO A 73 -2.43 14.98 9.57
CA PRO A 73 -3.44 15.71 8.80
C PRO A 73 -2.98 16.16 7.40
N LEU A 74 -1.68 16.08 7.09
CA LEU A 74 -1.12 16.42 5.78
C LEU A 74 -1.12 15.25 4.80
N ILE A 75 -1.44 14.03 5.26
CA ILE A 75 -1.48 12.83 4.42
C ILE A 75 -2.94 12.55 4.08
N HIS A 76 -3.26 12.50 2.79
CA HIS A 76 -4.60 12.24 2.30
C HIS A 76 -4.63 11.00 1.42
N PHE A 77 -5.73 10.26 1.47
CA PHE A 77 -5.98 9.18 0.53
C PHE A 77 -6.15 9.74 -0.89
N ALA A 78 -5.58 9.05 -1.86
CA ALA A 78 -5.72 9.40 -3.26
C ALA A 78 -7.15 9.07 -3.73
N TYR A 79 -7.84 10.08 -4.22
CA TYR A 79 -9.14 9.94 -4.88
C TYR A 79 -9.02 10.36 -6.35
N PRO A 80 -9.84 9.82 -7.26
CA PRO A 80 -9.91 10.30 -8.64
C PRO A 80 -10.07 11.83 -8.67
N THR A 81 -9.10 12.51 -9.28
CA THR A 81 -9.08 13.98 -9.34
C THR A 81 -9.42 14.44 -10.74
N GLN A 82 -10.44 15.29 -10.87
CA GLN A 82 -10.79 15.92 -12.14
C GLN A 82 -10.25 17.34 -12.18
N ARG A 83 -9.39 17.63 -13.17
CA ARG A 83 -8.89 19.00 -13.41
C ARG A 83 -9.84 19.74 -14.35
N PHE A 84 -10.44 20.81 -13.85
CA PHE A 84 -11.18 21.76 -14.68
C PHE A 84 -10.20 22.79 -15.26
N ILE A 85 -10.19 22.92 -16.59
CA ILE A 85 -9.48 23.99 -17.28
C ILE A 85 -10.55 24.94 -17.80
N SER A 86 -10.73 26.09 -17.14
CA SER A 86 -11.53 27.17 -17.72
C SER A 86 -10.66 27.86 -18.77
N ASN A 87 -11.04 27.70 -20.04
CA ASN A 87 -10.53 28.58 -21.07
C ASN A 87 -11.28 29.90 -20.89
N PRO A 88 -10.63 31.06 -20.64
CA PRO A 88 -11.31 32.33 -20.75
C PRO A 88 -11.66 32.51 -22.23
N ILE A 89 -12.83 32.02 -22.63
CA ILE A 89 -13.45 32.42 -23.88
C ILE A 89 -13.62 33.93 -23.79
N THR A 90 -12.83 34.63 -24.60
CA THR A 90 -13.01 36.02 -25.02
C THR A 90 -14.50 36.36 -24.97
N GLN A 91 -14.85 37.37 -24.18
CA GLN A 91 -16.22 37.86 -24.10
C GLN A 91 -16.70 38.19 -25.52
N PRO A 92 -17.70 37.50 -26.08
CA PRO A 92 -18.30 37.93 -27.33
C PRO A 92 -19.27 39.06 -26.99
N GLY A 93 -18.86 40.31 -27.25
CA GLY A 93 -19.74 41.46 -27.03
C GLY A 93 -19.10 42.85 -26.88
N GLN A 94 -18.05 43.17 -27.63
CA GLN A 94 -17.59 44.56 -27.80
C GLN A 94 -17.46 44.89 -29.30
N ASP A 95 -18.49 44.57 -30.08
CA ASP A 95 -18.77 45.26 -31.34
C ASP A 95 -20.16 45.89 -31.19
N GLN A 96 -20.20 47.14 -30.74
CA GLN A 96 -21.34 48.02 -30.95
C GLN A 96 -20.81 49.40 -31.37
N PRO A 97 -21.56 50.07 -32.27
CA PRO A 97 -21.04 50.93 -33.34
C PRO A 97 -20.35 52.22 -32.90
#